data_AF-A0A835D4Y2-F1
#
_entry.id   AF-A0A835D4Y2-F1
#
_cell.length_a   1.000
_cell.length_b   1.000
_cell.length_c   1.000
_cell.angle_alpha   90.00
_cell.angle_beta   90.00
_cell.angle_gamma   90.00
#
_symmetry.space_group_name_H-M   'P 1'
#
loop_
_entity.id
_entity.type
_entity.pdbx_description
1 polymer ?
#
loop_
_entity_poly.entity_id
_entity_poly.type
_entity_poly.pdbx_seq_one_letter_code
_entity_poly.pdbx_strand_id
1 'polypeptide(L)'
;MDSAVSPIIDIICRLWDCCASRTIYICGLKENLDSLRSEMRKLRSERDQVKRKVTVAEEKQMRSLETVETWLQMVEELGCEVEVVIEEASQQLSKMCLGGCCPKNCYYSSSYKIGKRVVEKTVAVTKLITEGNFIEVADPLGLAKVEEMPSRPTVGMDSMFENVWKCLTEEDEVGIIGIYGMEGVGKTTLLKKINNEFLHRGTHDFDFVIWVEVSKESKVRKIQKNIGERLGLKLSEDESHDAVRARVIFNVLSKKRFVLLLDDIWDPFDFEDVGIPRPNAKIKSKVVFTTRSQAVSSRMLAQKNFKAECLGWNEAWDLFQMTVGKEALNSHHQILELAARVALECKGLPLTISSIGQTMAGKNAPHEWNDALKLLRKSASEEEEAISVGPWGEGVGTYWSHNAKGGITQITISHGSGIDYISFKTHDKGEMKFGGPGGVHTSSIYCDWPHEYLTSISGTYGTFHHMNGQGPIVVTSLRLITNKKEHGPFGLEFGTPFSLGMNGGVIVGFHGRSAQFMNAIGVYVKPFNCLSMDDGPGVGIEETLQYIQSKWGMTK
;
A
#
# COMPACT_ATOMS: atom_id res chain seq x y z
N MET A 1 50.70 -39.81 87.62
CA MET A 1 49.43 -39.09 87.86
C MET A 1 48.71 -38.97 86.51
N ASP A 2 48.53 -40.09 85.79
CA ASP A 2 48.40 -40.05 84.33
C ASP A 2 47.20 -40.82 83.76
N SER A 3 46.16 -41.09 84.55
CA SER A 3 44.92 -41.72 84.05
C SER A 3 43.70 -40.79 84.03
N ALA A 4 43.80 -39.57 84.57
CA ALA A 4 42.71 -38.60 84.60
C ALA A 4 42.79 -37.51 83.51
N VAL A 5 43.94 -37.38 82.83
CA VAL A 5 44.18 -36.26 81.89
C VAL A 5 43.67 -36.56 80.47
N SER A 6 43.72 -37.82 80.03
CA SER A 6 43.30 -38.22 78.68
C SER A 6 41.81 -38.00 78.36
N PRO A 7 40.85 -38.29 79.26
CA PRO A 7 39.43 -38.04 78.99
C PRO A 7 39.11 -36.54 78.96
N ILE A 8 39.82 -35.75 79.78
CA ILE A 8 39.65 -34.29 79.87
C ILE A 8 40.18 -33.62 78.59
N ILE A 9 41.33 -34.06 78.08
CA ILE A 9 41.86 -33.58 76.79
C ILE A 9 40.91 -33.95 75.63
N ASP A 10 40.36 -35.17 75.59
CA ASP A 10 39.43 -35.58 74.53
C ASP A 10 38.10 -34.79 74.57
N ILE A 11 37.59 -34.49 75.76
CA ILE A 11 36.41 -33.63 75.95
C ILE A 11 36.74 -32.17 75.56
N ILE A 12 37.92 -31.67 75.92
CA ILE A 12 38.37 -30.32 75.53
C ILE A 12 38.57 -30.24 74.02
N CYS A 13 39.14 -31.25 73.38
CA CYS A 13 39.29 -31.31 71.92
C CYS A 13 37.93 -31.36 71.21
N ARG A 14 36.97 -32.17 71.69
CA ARG A 14 35.60 -32.19 71.12
C ARG A 14 34.81 -30.91 71.36
N LEU A 15 34.99 -30.26 72.51
CA LEU A 15 34.41 -28.95 72.81
C LEU A 15 35.09 -27.84 71.99
N TRP A 16 36.40 -27.96 71.75
CA TRP A 16 37.17 -27.06 70.88
C TRP A 16 36.74 -27.23 69.42
N ASP A 17 36.55 -28.44 68.91
CA ASP A 17 36.06 -28.68 67.55
C ASP A 17 34.59 -28.23 67.35
N CYS A 18 33.74 -28.42 68.36
CA CYS A 18 32.36 -27.89 68.38
C CYS A 18 32.30 -26.35 68.49
N CYS A 19 33.25 -25.71 69.19
CA CYS A 19 33.34 -24.26 69.31
C CYS A 19 34.10 -23.62 68.14
N ALA A 20 35.07 -24.31 67.55
CA ALA A 20 35.90 -23.90 66.41
C ALA A 20 35.04 -23.72 65.15
N SER A 21 34.13 -24.66 64.92
CA SER A 21 33.19 -24.59 63.80
C SER A 21 32.23 -23.40 63.87
N ARG A 22 31.81 -22.96 65.08
CA ARG A 22 30.96 -21.77 65.26
C ARG A 22 31.74 -20.45 65.28
N THR A 23 33.00 -20.47 65.72
CA THR A 23 33.86 -19.27 65.76
C THR A 23 34.28 -18.81 64.37
N ILE A 24 34.35 -19.68 63.36
CA ILE A 24 34.64 -19.31 61.96
C ILE A 24 33.62 -18.27 61.43
N TYR A 25 32.33 -18.44 61.73
CA TYR A 25 31.29 -17.49 61.30
C TYR A 25 31.36 -16.14 62.01
N ILE A 26 31.94 -16.10 63.21
CA ILE A 26 32.04 -14.90 64.06
C ILE A 26 33.34 -14.15 63.75
N CYS A 27 34.49 -14.82 63.87
CA CYS A 27 35.80 -14.20 63.65
C CYS A 27 36.07 -13.93 62.16
N GLY A 28 35.44 -14.70 61.25
CA GLY A 28 35.44 -14.47 59.80
C GLY A 28 34.28 -13.59 59.30
N LEU A 29 33.45 -13.01 60.18
CA LEU A 29 32.26 -12.24 59.78
C LEU A 29 32.59 -11.08 58.85
N LYS A 30 33.68 -10.35 59.12
CA LYS A 30 34.11 -9.21 58.30
C LYS A 30 34.48 -9.65 56.88
N GLU A 31 35.31 -10.68 56.75
CA GLU A 31 35.73 -11.23 55.47
C GLU A 31 34.56 -11.82 54.68
N ASN A 32 33.65 -12.54 55.37
CA ASN A 32 32.44 -13.08 54.76
C ASN A 32 31.48 -11.97 54.28
N LEU A 33 31.39 -10.86 55.03
CA LEU A 33 30.58 -9.70 54.65
C LEU A 33 31.16 -8.97 53.44
N ASP A 34 32.48 -8.80 53.38
CA ASP A 34 33.16 -8.21 52.23
C ASP A 34 33.02 -9.10 50.98
N SER A 35 33.07 -10.43 51.16
CA SER A 35 32.77 -11.41 50.12
C SER A 35 31.32 -11.28 49.61
N LEU A 36 30.32 -11.26 50.51
CA LEU A 36 28.91 -11.06 50.15
C LEU A 36 28.69 -9.76 49.36
N ARG A 37 29.31 -8.64 49.80
CA ARG A 37 29.27 -7.36 49.08
C ARG A 37 29.90 -7.44 47.70
N SER A 38 30.97 -8.21 47.54
CA SER A 38 31.63 -8.42 46.26
C SER A 38 30.75 -9.22 45.30
N GLU A 39 30.21 -10.35 45.74
CA GLU A 39 29.32 -11.19 44.93
C GLU A 39 28.01 -10.46 44.58
N MET A 40 27.44 -9.70 45.52
CA MET A 40 26.24 -8.90 45.25
C MET A 40 26.50 -7.82 44.19
N ARG A 41 27.69 -7.22 44.16
CA ARG A 41 28.07 -6.27 43.09
C ARG A 41 28.16 -6.95 41.73
N LYS A 42 28.72 -8.17 41.67
CA LYS A 42 28.75 -8.96 40.42
C LYS A 42 27.33 -9.27 39.95
N LEU A 43 26.47 -9.76 40.83
CA LEU A 43 25.07 -10.06 40.49
C LEU A 43 24.32 -8.83 39.97
N ARG A 44 24.52 -7.64 40.58
CA ARG A 44 23.95 -6.39 40.07
C ARG A 44 24.42 -6.05 38.66
N SER A 45 25.72 -6.22 38.38
CA SER A 45 26.29 -5.98 37.05
C SER A 45 25.67 -6.91 36.00
N GLU A 46 25.55 -8.21 36.29
CA GLU A 46 24.90 -9.18 35.40
C GLU A 46 23.43 -8.82 35.17
N ARG A 47 22.71 -8.46 36.24
CA ARG A 47 21.32 -7.98 36.14
C ARG A 47 21.19 -6.76 35.24
N ASP A 48 22.10 -5.80 35.34
CA ASP A 48 22.08 -4.59 34.50
C ASP A 48 22.45 -4.91 33.04
N GLN A 49 23.26 -5.94 32.79
CA GLN A 49 23.52 -6.44 31.45
C GLN A 49 22.28 -7.13 30.85
N VAL A 50 21.61 -7.98 31.62
CA VAL A 50 20.36 -8.66 31.20
C VAL A 50 19.25 -7.64 30.97
N LYS A 51 19.04 -6.67 31.89
CA LYS A 51 18.06 -5.57 31.70
C LYS A 51 18.33 -4.79 30.42
N ARG A 52 19.59 -4.44 30.11
CA ARG A 52 19.95 -3.78 28.85
C ARG A 52 19.59 -4.63 27.62
N LYS A 53 19.87 -5.94 27.65
CA LYS A 53 19.49 -6.85 26.54
C LYS A 53 17.97 -6.92 26.38
N VAL A 54 17.20 -6.93 27.48
CA VAL A 54 15.73 -6.91 27.46
C VAL A 54 15.22 -5.61 26.86
N THR A 55 15.71 -4.44 27.28
CA THR A 55 15.32 -3.15 26.70
C THR A 55 15.57 -3.09 25.19
N VAL A 56 16.73 -3.56 24.73
CA VAL A 56 17.03 -3.65 23.28
C VAL A 56 16.10 -4.61 22.55
N ALA A 57 15.62 -5.66 23.21
CA ALA A 57 14.65 -6.59 22.64
C ALA A 57 13.24 -5.99 22.59
N GLU A 58 12.83 -5.24 23.62
CA GLU A 58 11.56 -4.52 23.67
C GLU A 58 11.48 -3.42 22.59
N GLU A 59 12.58 -2.68 22.36
CA GLU A 59 12.70 -1.73 21.23
C GLU A 59 12.47 -2.39 19.87
N LYS A 60 12.81 -3.69 19.75
CA LYS A 60 12.57 -4.52 18.57
C LYS A 60 11.21 -5.22 18.59
N GLN A 61 10.32 -4.81 19.49
CA GLN A 61 9.02 -5.43 19.70
C GLN A 61 9.16 -6.95 19.91
N MET A 62 10.04 -7.36 20.82
CA MET A 62 10.19 -8.75 21.26
C MET A 62 9.70 -8.86 22.70
N ARG A 63 9.22 -10.03 23.12
CA ARG A 63 8.75 -10.24 24.50
C ARG A 63 9.83 -10.94 25.30
N SER A 64 10.14 -10.40 26.48
CA SER A 64 11.02 -11.07 27.46
C SER A 64 10.52 -12.47 27.78
N LEU A 65 11.45 -13.41 27.94
CA LEU A 65 11.12 -14.75 28.41
C LEU A 65 10.66 -14.67 29.87
N GLU A 66 9.60 -15.41 30.22
CA GLU A 66 9.07 -15.46 31.59
C GLU A 66 10.14 -15.88 32.62
N THR A 67 11.08 -16.72 32.21
CA THR A 67 12.25 -17.13 33.03
C THR A 67 13.19 -15.97 33.33
N VAL A 68 13.35 -15.02 32.40
CA VAL A 68 14.18 -13.82 32.57
C VAL A 68 13.48 -12.83 33.52
N GLU A 69 12.17 -12.63 33.36
CA GLU A 69 11.36 -11.79 34.26
C GLU A 69 11.39 -12.32 35.69
N THR A 70 11.18 -13.62 35.86
CA THR A 70 11.23 -14.30 37.17
C THR A 70 12.62 -14.16 37.80
N TRP A 71 13.70 -14.34 37.03
CA TRP A 71 15.05 -14.17 37.54
C TRP A 71 15.33 -12.72 37.96
N LEU A 72 14.90 -11.73 37.17
CA LEU A 72 15.04 -10.30 37.52
C LEU A 72 14.33 -9.97 38.83
N GLN A 73 13.13 -10.51 39.04
CA GLN A 73 12.39 -10.36 40.30
C GLN A 73 13.14 -11.00 41.48
N MET A 74 13.62 -12.23 41.32
CA MET A 74 14.39 -12.93 42.36
C MET A 74 15.67 -12.18 42.75
N VAL A 75 16.34 -11.53 41.79
CA VAL A 75 17.54 -10.71 42.05
C VAL A 75 17.19 -9.44 42.84
N GLU A 76 16.06 -8.80 42.57
CA GLU A 76 15.60 -7.63 43.33
C GLU A 76 15.22 -8.00 44.76
N GLU A 77 14.42 -9.06 44.94
CA GLU A 77 14.02 -9.57 46.25
C GLU A 77 15.24 -9.96 47.10
N LEU A 78 16.16 -10.78 46.55
CA LEU A 78 17.39 -11.15 47.24
C LEU A 78 18.26 -9.93 47.55
N GLY A 79 18.27 -8.94 46.66
CA GLY A 79 19.01 -7.70 46.86
C GLY A 79 18.55 -6.92 48.09
N CYS A 80 17.22 -6.77 48.26
CA CYS A 80 16.66 -6.14 49.46
C CYS A 80 17.02 -6.93 50.73
N GLU A 81 16.94 -8.26 50.69
CA GLU A 81 17.29 -9.10 51.85
C GLU A 81 18.77 -9.00 52.23
N VAL A 82 19.67 -8.94 51.23
CA VAL A 82 21.11 -8.79 51.43
C VAL A 82 21.45 -7.43 52.04
N GLU A 83 20.77 -6.36 51.64
CA GLU A 83 20.97 -5.02 52.23
C GLU A 83 20.64 -5.01 53.72
N VAL A 84 19.52 -5.60 54.13
CA VAL A 84 19.15 -5.76 55.55
C VAL A 84 20.22 -6.55 56.31
N VAL A 85 20.69 -7.67 55.75
CA VAL A 85 21.74 -8.49 56.38
C VAL A 85 23.06 -7.72 56.49
N ILE A 86 23.42 -6.92 55.51
CA ILE A 86 24.63 -6.09 55.55
C ILE A 86 24.54 -5.04 56.65
N GLU A 87 23.39 -4.38 56.79
CA GLU A 87 23.18 -3.37 57.83
C GLU A 87 23.25 -4.00 59.23
N GLU A 88 22.52 -5.09 59.45
CA GLU A 88 22.55 -5.84 60.71
C GLU A 88 23.97 -6.32 61.05
N ALA A 89 24.70 -6.89 60.09
CA ALA A 89 26.08 -7.35 60.30
C ALA A 89 27.03 -6.18 60.62
N SER A 90 26.86 -5.03 59.95
CA SER A 90 27.68 -3.83 60.21
C SER A 90 27.44 -3.27 61.61
N GLN A 91 26.19 -3.27 62.08
CA GLN A 91 25.85 -2.89 63.45
C GLN A 91 26.37 -3.88 64.51
N GLN A 92 26.55 -5.16 64.16
CA GLN A 92 27.17 -6.14 65.06
C GLN A 92 28.70 -5.98 65.10
N LEU A 93 29.33 -5.71 63.95
CA LEU A 93 30.77 -5.45 63.88
C LEU A 93 31.18 -4.19 64.68
N SER A 94 30.34 -3.15 64.71
CA SER A 94 30.61 -1.94 65.52
C SER A 94 30.55 -2.19 67.03
N LYS A 95 29.94 -3.30 67.47
CA LYS A 95 29.82 -3.71 68.88
C LYS A 95 30.95 -4.66 69.33
N MET A 96 31.81 -5.10 68.40
CA MET A 96 32.94 -6.00 68.68
C MET A 96 34.22 -5.21 69.05
N CYS A 97 35.06 -5.76 69.93
CA CYS A 97 36.34 -5.16 70.33
C CYS A 97 37.47 -5.48 69.33
N LEU A 98 38.49 -4.61 69.25
CA LEU A 98 39.70 -4.79 68.44
C LEU A 98 40.42 -6.09 68.84
N GLY A 99 40.24 -7.15 68.06
CA GLY A 99 40.73 -8.51 68.34
C GLY A 99 39.79 -9.66 67.94
N GLY A 100 38.54 -9.37 67.53
CA GLY A 100 37.73 -10.27 66.69
C GLY A 100 37.05 -11.48 67.36
N CYS A 101 37.45 -11.92 68.56
CA CYS A 101 36.86 -13.15 69.17
C CYS A 101 36.39 -13.02 70.63
N CYS A 102 36.31 -11.82 71.22
CA CYS A 102 35.82 -11.63 72.60
C CYS A 102 34.55 -10.75 72.67
N PRO A 103 33.36 -11.30 73.01
CA PRO A 103 32.14 -10.51 73.24
C PRO A 103 32.23 -9.77 74.59
N LYS A 104 31.85 -8.48 74.63
CA LYS A 104 31.79 -7.70 75.89
C LYS A 104 30.66 -8.09 76.86
N ASN A 105 29.76 -8.99 76.48
CA ASN A 105 28.76 -9.68 77.30
C ASN A 105 27.89 -10.54 76.36
N CYS A 106 27.81 -11.86 76.52
CA CYS A 106 26.81 -12.80 75.98
C CYS A 106 26.22 -12.65 74.55
N TYR A 107 26.87 -12.00 73.58
CA TYR A 107 26.37 -11.87 72.18
C TYR A 107 26.87 -12.98 71.22
N TYR A 108 27.37 -14.09 71.75
CA TYR A 108 27.91 -15.20 70.94
C TYR A 108 26.86 -15.82 70.02
N SER A 109 25.62 -15.95 70.51
CA SER A 109 24.51 -16.54 69.75
C SER A 109 23.97 -15.62 68.64
N SER A 110 23.94 -14.31 68.83
CA SER A 110 23.49 -13.34 67.82
C SER A 110 24.52 -13.15 66.70
N SER A 111 25.81 -13.10 67.06
CA SER A 111 26.93 -12.95 66.10
C SER A 111 27.08 -14.18 65.22
N TYR A 112 26.91 -15.38 65.78
CA TYR A 112 26.86 -16.62 65.01
C TYR A 112 25.68 -16.65 64.02
N LYS A 113 24.48 -16.28 64.47
CA LYS A 113 23.27 -16.27 63.63
C LYS A 113 23.42 -15.31 62.44
N ILE A 114 23.97 -14.12 62.65
CA ILE A 114 24.18 -13.17 61.54
C ILE A 114 25.30 -13.65 60.60
N GLY A 115 26.40 -14.20 61.12
CA GLY A 115 27.47 -14.76 60.29
C GLY A 115 27.03 -15.94 59.45
N LYS A 116 26.16 -16.81 60.00
CA LYS A 116 25.52 -17.90 59.25
C LYS A 116 24.63 -17.37 58.13
N ARG A 117 23.80 -16.35 58.41
CA ARG A 117 22.94 -15.69 57.41
C ARG A 117 23.76 -15.04 56.29
N VAL A 118 24.88 -14.40 56.60
CA VAL A 118 25.79 -13.81 55.59
C VAL A 118 26.26 -14.90 54.63
N VAL A 119 26.77 -16.04 55.14
CA VAL A 119 27.22 -17.16 54.30
C VAL A 119 26.07 -17.77 53.50
N GLU A 120 24.89 -17.97 54.10
CA GLU A 120 23.69 -18.48 53.42
C GLU A 120 23.27 -17.55 52.26
N LYS A 121 23.30 -16.23 52.46
CA LYS A 121 23.01 -15.26 51.40
C LYS A 121 24.10 -15.23 50.33
N THR A 122 25.38 -15.41 50.67
CA THR A 122 26.46 -15.51 49.68
C THR A 122 26.24 -16.70 48.75
N VAL A 123 25.81 -17.84 49.29
CA VAL A 123 25.45 -19.03 48.48
C VAL A 123 24.24 -18.74 47.59
N ALA A 124 23.21 -18.07 48.10
CA ALA A 124 22.05 -17.69 47.29
C ALA A 124 22.42 -16.72 46.14
N VAL A 125 23.28 -15.74 46.40
CA VAL A 125 23.76 -14.78 45.39
C VAL A 125 24.56 -15.49 44.31
N THR A 126 25.50 -16.35 44.69
CA THR A 126 26.32 -17.11 43.72
C THR A 126 25.49 -18.05 42.85
N LYS A 127 24.43 -18.65 43.41
CA LYS A 127 23.46 -19.43 42.63
C LYS A 127 22.76 -18.58 41.56
N LEU A 128 22.23 -17.41 41.92
CA LEU A 128 21.59 -16.53 40.94
C LEU A 128 22.55 -16.01 39.87
N ILE A 129 23.84 -15.80 40.20
CA ILE A 129 24.87 -15.47 39.21
C ILE A 129 24.98 -16.59 38.15
N THR A 130 25.01 -17.85 38.58
CA THR A 130 25.09 -18.98 37.63
C THR A 130 23.84 -19.15 36.78
N GLU A 131 22.66 -18.82 37.33
CA GLU A 131 21.37 -18.90 36.62
C GLU A 131 21.15 -17.71 35.66
N GLY A 132 21.87 -16.60 35.85
CA GLY A 132 21.75 -15.38 35.04
C GLY A 132 22.40 -15.42 33.65
N ASN A 133 22.96 -16.56 33.23
CA ASN A 133 23.64 -16.69 31.95
C ASN A 133 22.66 -16.96 30.78
N PHE A 134 21.89 -15.93 30.41
CA PHE A 134 20.93 -16.00 29.30
C PHE A 134 21.62 -15.71 27.95
N ILE A 135 21.61 -16.71 27.06
CA ILE A 135 22.04 -16.57 25.65
C ILE A 135 20.97 -15.77 24.87
N GLU A 136 19.70 -16.15 25.03
CA GLU A 136 18.54 -15.44 24.50
C GLU A 136 17.69 -14.92 25.67
N VAL A 137 17.27 -13.66 25.61
CA VAL A 137 16.52 -13.00 26.69
C VAL A 137 15.06 -12.72 26.34
N ALA A 138 14.71 -12.88 25.07
CA ALA A 138 13.41 -12.56 24.53
C ALA A 138 13.11 -13.47 23.34
N ASP A 139 11.85 -13.83 23.19
CA ASP A 139 11.32 -14.43 21.98
C ASP A 139 10.89 -13.28 21.05
N PRO A 140 11.15 -13.31 19.73
CA PRO A 140 10.38 -12.47 18.81
C PRO A 140 8.91 -12.54 19.22
N LEU A 141 8.24 -11.38 19.33
CA LEU A 141 6.79 -11.37 19.48
C LEU A 141 6.22 -12.46 18.58
N GLY A 142 5.32 -13.29 19.12
CA GLY A 142 4.48 -14.12 18.27
C GLY A 142 3.93 -13.16 17.21
N LEU A 143 4.44 -13.29 15.98
CA LEU A 143 4.42 -12.24 14.97
C LEU A 143 3.04 -11.59 14.97
N ALA A 144 2.99 -10.27 15.16
CA ALA A 144 1.72 -9.55 15.30
C ALA A 144 0.80 -10.01 14.17
N LYS A 145 -0.45 -10.41 14.45
CA LYS A 145 -1.32 -10.97 13.41
C LYS A 145 -1.55 -9.98 12.26
N VAL A 146 -1.52 -8.68 12.57
CA VAL A 146 -1.72 -7.57 11.64
C VAL A 146 -0.74 -6.45 12.02
N GLU A 147 -0.16 -5.79 11.03
CA GLU A 147 0.68 -4.59 11.22
C GLU A 147 -0.13 -3.35 10.83
N GLU A 148 -0.13 -2.31 11.64
CA GLU A 148 -0.86 -1.07 11.33
C GLU A 148 -0.18 -0.30 10.20
N MET A 149 -0.97 0.11 9.20
CA MET A 149 -0.49 0.91 8.07
C MET A 149 -0.76 2.39 8.33
N PRO A 150 0.19 3.29 8.05
CA PRO A 150 -0.06 4.72 8.08
C PRO A 150 -1.19 5.09 7.11
N SER A 151 -2.31 5.56 7.66
CA SER A 151 -3.50 5.91 6.88
C SER A 151 -3.98 7.32 7.22
N ARG A 152 -4.60 7.99 6.24
CA ARG A 152 -5.30 9.27 6.42
C ARG A 152 -6.80 9.00 6.48
N PRO A 153 -7.61 9.91 7.05
CA PRO A 153 -9.06 9.82 6.98
C PRO A 153 -9.53 9.63 5.53
N THR A 154 -10.40 8.65 5.31
CA THR A 154 -10.96 8.34 3.99
C THR A 154 -12.32 9.01 3.83
N VAL A 155 -12.63 9.53 2.65
CA VAL A 155 -13.95 10.09 2.30
C VAL A 155 -14.51 9.31 1.10
N GLY A 156 -15.78 8.95 1.14
CA GLY A 156 -16.51 8.36 0.00
C GLY A 156 -16.13 6.92 -0.37
N MET A 157 -15.36 6.23 0.47
CA MET A 157 -14.92 4.85 0.23
C MET A 157 -15.73 3.80 1.00
N ASP A 158 -16.68 4.20 1.84
CA ASP A 158 -17.34 3.31 2.80
C ASP A 158 -18.16 2.21 2.12
N SER A 159 -18.89 2.53 1.05
CA SER A 159 -19.67 1.52 0.32
C SER A 159 -18.77 0.44 -0.30
N MET A 160 -17.67 0.84 -0.94
CA MET A 160 -16.72 -0.11 -1.52
C MET A 160 -16.00 -0.92 -0.44
N PHE A 161 -15.60 -0.26 0.65
CA PHE A 161 -15.01 -0.90 1.81
C PHE A 161 -15.92 -2.01 2.34
N GLU A 162 -17.18 -1.74 2.64
CA GLU A 162 -18.10 -2.73 3.19
C GLU A 162 -18.34 -3.90 2.21
N ASN A 163 -18.40 -3.64 0.90
CA ASN A 163 -18.52 -4.68 -0.11
C ASN A 163 -17.31 -5.62 -0.15
N VAL A 164 -16.09 -5.08 -0.06
CA VAL A 164 -14.86 -5.87 -0.02
C VAL A 164 -14.74 -6.59 1.33
N TRP A 165 -15.07 -5.90 2.42
CA TRP A 165 -15.04 -6.44 3.78
C TRP A 165 -15.94 -7.66 3.92
N LYS A 166 -17.17 -7.57 3.41
CA LYS A 166 -18.10 -8.70 3.34
C LYS A 166 -17.51 -9.92 2.64
N CYS A 167 -16.77 -9.72 1.54
CA CYS A 167 -16.12 -10.82 0.84
C CYS A 167 -14.99 -11.46 1.66
N LEU A 168 -14.33 -10.68 2.53
CA LEU A 168 -13.27 -11.15 3.41
C LEU A 168 -13.80 -11.95 4.60
N THR A 169 -14.96 -11.57 5.14
CA THR A 169 -15.49 -12.12 6.40
C THR A 169 -16.62 -13.12 6.23
N GLU A 170 -17.51 -12.95 5.24
CA GLU A 170 -18.75 -13.75 5.11
C GLU A 170 -18.70 -14.76 3.96
N GLU A 171 -17.91 -14.49 2.91
CA GLU A 171 -17.93 -15.30 1.68
C GLU A 171 -16.71 -16.22 1.56
N ASP A 172 -16.72 -17.36 2.25
CA ASP A 172 -15.59 -18.29 2.31
C ASP A 172 -15.09 -18.80 0.94
N GLU A 173 -15.98 -18.93 -0.04
CA GLU A 173 -15.66 -19.40 -1.40
C GLU A 173 -14.85 -18.39 -2.23
N VAL A 174 -14.94 -17.10 -1.88
CA VAL A 174 -14.22 -16.00 -2.56
C VAL A 174 -12.84 -15.84 -1.95
N GLY A 175 -11.86 -16.53 -2.51
CA GLY A 175 -10.47 -16.47 -2.11
C GLY A 175 -9.64 -15.34 -2.75
N ILE A 176 -9.91 -14.97 -4.00
CA ILE A 176 -9.11 -13.96 -4.73
C ILE A 176 -10.00 -12.77 -5.14
N ILE A 177 -9.64 -11.58 -4.68
CA ILE A 177 -10.38 -10.33 -4.88
C ILE A 177 -9.48 -9.31 -5.57
N GLY A 178 -9.92 -8.79 -6.71
CA GLY A 178 -9.22 -7.75 -7.45
C GLY A 178 -9.90 -6.39 -7.30
N ILE A 179 -9.12 -5.35 -7.00
CA ILE A 179 -9.58 -3.95 -6.97
C ILE A 179 -8.86 -3.22 -8.10
N TYR A 180 -9.61 -2.75 -9.10
CA TYR A 180 -9.03 -2.09 -10.27
C TYR A 180 -9.60 -0.68 -10.48
N GLY A 181 -8.84 0.19 -11.16
CA GLY A 181 -9.28 1.56 -11.42
C GLY A 181 -8.12 2.49 -11.78
N MET A 182 -8.45 3.71 -12.17
CA MET A 182 -7.48 4.71 -12.61
C MET A 182 -6.44 5.06 -11.53
N GLU A 183 -5.29 5.57 -11.93
CA GLU A 183 -4.32 6.17 -11.01
C GLU A 183 -4.96 7.30 -10.20
N GLY A 184 -4.56 7.46 -8.92
CA GLY A 184 -5.06 8.52 -8.06
C GLY A 184 -6.49 8.35 -7.52
N VAL A 185 -7.22 7.29 -7.91
CA VAL A 185 -8.58 7.02 -7.42
C VAL A 185 -8.64 6.51 -5.97
N GLY A 186 -7.49 6.15 -5.39
CA GLY A 186 -7.38 5.78 -3.97
C GLY A 186 -7.48 4.28 -3.64
N LYS A 187 -7.18 3.39 -4.60
CA LYS A 187 -7.12 1.93 -4.38
C LYS A 187 -6.19 1.53 -3.22
N THR A 188 -4.97 2.05 -3.21
CA THR A 188 -4.00 1.84 -2.10
C THR A 188 -4.56 2.33 -0.77
N THR A 189 -5.24 3.47 -0.76
CA THR A 189 -5.86 4.03 0.45
C THR A 189 -6.96 3.10 0.99
N LEU A 190 -7.80 2.56 0.10
CA LEU A 190 -8.81 1.57 0.46
C LEU A 190 -8.17 0.30 1.03
N LEU A 191 -7.12 -0.21 0.39
CA LEU A 191 -6.41 -1.40 0.87
C LEU A 191 -5.82 -1.16 2.27
N LYS A 192 -5.24 0.02 2.53
CA LYS A 192 -4.72 0.40 3.86
C LYS A 192 -5.82 0.45 4.91
N LYS A 193 -7.00 0.99 4.56
CA LYS A 193 -8.18 0.98 5.43
C LYS A 193 -8.59 -0.45 5.78
N ILE A 194 -8.65 -1.35 4.79
CA ILE A 194 -8.95 -2.78 5.01
C ILE A 194 -7.94 -3.41 5.96
N ASN A 195 -6.64 -3.17 5.77
CA ASN A 195 -5.61 -3.70 6.66
C ASN A 195 -5.85 -3.28 8.12
N ASN A 196 -6.06 -1.99 8.37
CA ASN A 196 -6.18 -1.47 9.73
C ASN A 196 -7.50 -1.85 10.39
N GLU A 197 -8.56 -2.08 9.62
CA GLU A 197 -9.85 -2.54 10.16
C GLU A 197 -9.76 -3.92 10.80
N PHE A 198 -8.79 -4.77 10.42
CA PHE A 198 -8.51 -6.02 11.14
C PHE A 198 -7.99 -5.78 12.57
N LEU A 199 -7.38 -4.62 12.86
CA LEU A 199 -6.98 -4.22 14.21
C LEU A 199 -8.18 -3.66 15.01
N HIS A 200 -9.03 -2.86 14.37
CA HIS A 200 -10.09 -2.11 15.05
C HIS A 200 -11.36 -2.93 15.31
N ARG A 201 -11.80 -3.77 14.36
CA ARG A 201 -13.05 -4.55 14.50
C ARG A 201 -12.90 -5.84 15.32
N GLY A 202 -11.68 -6.18 15.76
CA GLY A 202 -11.40 -7.08 16.88
C GLY A 202 -12.21 -8.39 16.96
N THR A 203 -11.87 -9.38 16.12
CA THR A 203 -11.86 -10.85 16.31
C THR A 203 -11.98 -11.51 14.93
N HIS A 204 -10.83 -11.74 14.30
CA HIS A 204 -10.75 -12.56 13.10
C HIS A 204 -9.93 -13.83 13.39
N ASP A 205 -10.24 -14.88 12.66
CA ASP A 205 -9.62 -16.20 12.76
C ASP A 205 -8.51 -16.41 11.71
N PHE A 206 -8.07 -15.34 11.04
CA PHE A 206 -6.79 -15.33 10.32
C PHE A 206 -5.60 -15.35 11.29
N ASP A 207 -4.65 -16.23 11.01
CA ASP A 207 -3.33 -16.27 11.65
C ASP A 207 -2.51 -15.02 11.30
N PHE A 208 -2.58 -14.57 10.03
CA PHE A 208 -1.78 -13.46 9.50
C PHE A 208 -2.57 -12.59 8.52
N VAL A 209 -2.38 -11.28 8.61
CA VAL A 209 -2.69 -10.28 7.58
C VAL A 209 -1.36 -9.67 7.14
N ILE A 210 -1.04 -9.83 5.87
CA ILE A 210 0.26 -9.52 5.28
C ILE A 210 0.06 -8.47 4.20
N TRP A 211 0.65 -7.29 4.40
CA TRP A 211 0.74 -6.25 3.38
C TRP A 211 2.00 -6.44 2.54
N VAL A 212 1.89 -6.33 1.21
CA VAL A 212 3.03 -6.34 0.30
C VAL A 212 2.84 -5.29 -0.78
N GLU A 213 3.82 -4.40 -0.93
CA GLU A 213 3.88 -3.47 -2.06
C GLU A 213 4.61 -4.12 -3.24
N VAL A 214 3.96 -4.18 -4.40
CA VAL A 214 4.50 -4.83 -5.60
C VAL A 214 5.15 -3.78 -6.50
N SER A 215 6.48 -3.67 -6.44
CA SER A 215 7.21 -2.77 -7.33
C SER A 215 7.36 -3.36 -8.74
N LYS A 216 7.52 -2.49 -9.76
CA LYS A 216 7.82 -2.88 -11.15
C LYS A 216 9.06 -3.77 -11.31
N GLU A 217 10.09 -3.57 -10.48
CA GLU A 217 11.40 -4.21 -10.61
C GLU A 217 11.54 -5.39 -9.63
N SER A 218 11.90 -6.58 -10.13
CA SER A 218 12.13 -7.81 -9.36
C SER A 218 10.92 -8.25 -8.50
N LYS A 219 9.79 -8.46 -9.17
CA LYS A 219 8.47 -8.74 -8.56
C LYS A 219 8.49 -9.89 -7.57
N VAL A 220 8.94 -11.07 -7.99
CA VAL A 220 8.84 -12.29 -7.19
C VAL A 220 9.74 -12.21 -5.95
N ARG A 221 11.00 -11.80 -6.10
CA ARG A 221 11.95 -11.72 -4.98
C ARG A 221 11.54 -10.73 -3.89
N LYS A 222 11.08 -9.53 -4.27
CA LYS A 222 10.63 -8.53 -3.29
C LYS A 222 9.39 -8.99 -2.55
N ILE A 223 8.44 -9.64 -3.25
CA ILE A 223 7.26 -10.23 -2.61
C ILE A 223 7.67 -11.34 -1.65
N GLN A 224 8.52 -12.28 -2.08
CA GLN A 224 9.02 -13.36 -1.24
C GLN A 224 9.75 -12.85 0.00
N LYS A 225 10.56 -11.80 -0.14
CA LYS A 225 11.26 -11.15 0.97
C LYS A 225 10.26 -10.57 1.98
N ASN A 226 9.30 -9.75 1.54
CA ASN A 226 8.29 -9.16 2.42
C ASN A 226 7.46 -10.22 3.16
N ILE A 227 7.00 -11.25 2.44
CA ILE A 227 6.26 -12.36 3.05
C ILE A 227 7.15 -13.13 4.04
N GLY A 228 8.41 -13.39 3.67
CA GLY A 228 9.37 -14.08 4.52
C GLY A 228 9.62 -13.36 5.84
N GLU A 229 9.93 -12.06 5.78
CA GLU A 229 10.12 -11.19 6.94
C GLU A 229 8.87 -11.19 7.83
N ARG A 230 7.69 -11.05 7.22
CA ARG A 230 6.41 -11.06 7.94
C ARG A 230 6.11 -12.39 8.63
N LEU A 231 6.56 -13.50 8.07
CA LEU A 231 6.44 -14.85 8.63
C LEU A 231 7.62 -15.24 9.54
N GLY A 232 8.58 -14.32 9.79
CA GLY A 232 9.77 -14.60 10.60
C GLY A 232 10.73 -15.63 9.97
N LEU A 233 10.68 -15.80 8.65
CA LEU A 233 11.47 -16.77 7.91
C LEU A 233 12.83 -16.18 7.52
N LYS A 234 13.90 -16.92 7.83
CA LYS A 234 15.25 -16.62 7.31
C LYS A 234 15.38 -17.17 5.89
N LEU A 235 15.11 -16.33 4.90
CA LEU A 235 15.23 -16.67 3.48
C LEU A 235 16.65 -16.36 2.96
N SER A 236 17.15 -17.17 2.03
CA SER A 236 18.44 -16.94 1.36
C SER A 236 18.41 -15.67 0.50
N GLU A 237 19.49 -14.89 0.53
CA GLU A 237 19.65 -13.71 -0.33
C GLU A 237 20.08 -14.06 -1.76
N ASP A 238 20.52 -15.30 -2.00
CA ASP A 238 20.98 -15.76 -3.32
C ASP A 238 19.83 -15.80 -4.34
N GLU A 239 20.05 -15.24 -5.53
CA GLU A 239 19.08 -15.15 -6.62
C GLU A 239 18.80 -16.50 -7.29
N SER A 240 19.72 -17.47 -7.19
CA SER A 240 19.50 -18.82 -7.71
C SER A 240 18.51 -19.65 -6.89
N HIS A 241 18.03 -19.11 -5.76
CA HIS A 241 17.20 -19.81 -4.79
C HIS A 241 15.72 -19.37 -4.77
N ASP A 242 15.22 -18.63 -5.77
CA ASP A 242 13.82 -18.17 -5.85
C ASP A 242 12.80 -19.31 -5.65
N ALA A 243 13.01 -20.45 -6.31
CA ALA A 243 12.15 -21.63 -6.17
C ALA A 243 12.25 -22.28 -4.77
N VAL A 244 13.40 -22.21 -4.11
CA VAL A 244 13.57 -22.70 -2.74
C VAL A 244 12.81 -21.81 -1.77
N ARG A 245 12.89 -20.48 -1.91
CA ARG A 245 12.11 -19.53 -1.10
C ARG A 245 10.61 -19.76 -1.28
N ALA A 246 10.15 -19.93 -2.52
CA ALA A 246 8.75 -20.23 -2.82
C ALA A 246 8.27 -21.47 -2.06
N ARG A 247 9.03 -22.57 -2.08
CA ARG A 247 8.71 -23.80 -1.35
C ARG A 247 8.62 -23.59 0.17
N VAL A 248 9.54 -22.82 0.74
CA VAL A 248 9.52 -22.52 2.19
C VAL A 248 8.28 -21.72 2.56
N ILE A 249 7.98 -20.65 1.81
CA ILE A 249 6.78 -19.82 2.02
C ILE A 249 5.51 -20.66 1.89
N PHE A 250 5.41 -21.48 0.84
CA PHE A 250 4.26 -22.34 0.58
C PHE A 250 4.01 -23.33 1.73
N ASN A 251 5.06 -23.97 2.25
CA ASN A 251 4.96 -24.94 3.34
C ASN A 251 4.39 -24.34 4.64
N VAL A 252 4.60 -23.04 4.85
CA VAL A 252 4.09 -22.31 6.02
C VAL A 252 2.67 -21.83 5.75
N LEU A 253 2.45 -21.11 4.65
CA LEU A 253 1.15 -20.53 4.31
C LEU A 253 0.07 -21.60 4.05
N SER A 254 0.43 -22.79 3.56
CA SER A 254 -0.52 -23.89 3.35
C SER A 254 -1.11 -24.48 4.63
N LYS A 255 -0.54 -24.15 5.80
CA LYS A 255 -1.00 -24.62 7.12
C LYS A 255 -1.64 -23.51 7.94
N LYS A 256 -1.74 -22.32 7.36
CA LYS A 256 -2.14 -21.09 8.03
C LYS A 256 -3.26 -20.43 7.26
N ARG A 257 -4.20 -19.86 8.00
CA ARG A 257 -5.25 -19.06 7.39
C ARG A 257 -4.79 -17.60 7.34
N PHE A 258 -4.65 -17.04 6.16
CA PHE A 258 -4.06 -15.71 5.99
C PHE A 258 -4.90 -14.79 5.10
N VAL A 259 -4.68 -13.49 5.24
CA VAL A 259 -5.07 -12.47 4.26
C VAL A 259 -3.79 -11.87 3.68
N LEU A 260 -3.65 -11.90 2.36
CA LEU A 260 -2.52 -11.28 1.67
C LEU A 260 -3.05 -10.08 0.88
N LEU A 261 -2.54 -8.89 1.20
CA LEU A 261 -2.89 -7.61 0.59
C LEU A 261 -1.74 -7.17 -0.32
N LEU A 262 -1.92 -7.31 -1.63
CA LEU A 262 -0.91 -7.01 -2.65
C LEU A 262 -1.22 -5.66 -3.30
N ASP A 263 -0.42 -4.64 -3.03
CA ASP A 263 -0.63 -3.31 -3.59
C ASP A 263 0.12 -3.09 -4.90
N ASP A 264 -0.55 -2.44 -5.86
CA ASP A 264 -0.04 -1.96 -7.14
C ASP A 264 0.52 -3.05 -8.08
N ILE A 265 -0.30 -4.06 -8.42
CA ILE A 265 0.08 -5.07 -9.42
C ILE A 265 0.02 -4.48 -10.84
N TRP A 266 1.17 -4.45 -11.52
CA TRP A 266 1.33 -3.97 -12.91
C TRP A 266 1.09 -5.05 -13.97
N ASP A 267 1.66 -6.24 -13.78
CA ASP A 267 1.49 -7.38 -14.70
C ASP A 267 1.13 -8.63 -13.91
N PRO A 268 0.34 -9.55 -14.50
CA PRO A 268 -0.07 -10.77 -13.82
C PRO A 268 1.13 -11.70 -13.62
N PHE A 269 1.06 -12.50 -12.55
CA PHE A 269 2.05 -13.50 -12.19
C PHE A 269 1.37 -14.68 -11.50
N ASP A 270 2.02 -15.84 -11.51
CA ASP A 270 1.50 -17.03 -10.83
C ASP A 270 1.85 -17.00 -9.34
N PHE A 271 0.84 -17.22 -8.49
CA PHE A 271 1.01 -17.26 -7.04
C PHE A 271 1.98 -18.35 -6.60
N GLU A 272 1.99 -19.47 -7.32
CA GLU A 272 2.87 -20.61 -7.09
C GLU A 272 4.36 -20.25 -7.22
N ASP A 273 4.73 -19.39 -8.17
CA ASP A 273 6.12 -18.95 -8.37
C ASP A 273 6.65 -18.16 -7.16
N VAL A 274 5.75 -17.46 -6.47
CA VAL A 274 6.05 -16.75 -5.23
C VAL A 274 6.03 -17.69 -4.02
N GLY A 275 5.29 -18.80 -4.11
CA GLY A 275 5.02 -19.71 -2.99
C GLY A 275 3.71 -19.42 -2.26
N ILE A 276 2.82 -18.62 -2.84
CA ILE A 276 1.51 -18.31 -2.28
C ILE A 276 0.55 -19.46 -2.66
N PRO A 277 -0.02 -20.21 -1.70
CA PRO A 277 -1.00 -21.23 -2.03
C PRO A 277 -2.30 -20.57 -2.51
N ARG A 278 -2.90 -21.11 -3.58
CA ARG A 278 -4.21 -20.61 -4.03
C ARG A 278 -5.25 -20.81 -2.92
N PRO A 279 -5.99 -19.74 -2.57
CA PRO A 279 -7.12 -19.82 -1.67
C PRO A 279 -8.10 -20.94 -2.02
N ASN A 280 -8.56 -21.65 -0.99
CA ASN A 280 -9.55 -22.73 -1.13
C ASN A 280 -10.48 -22.75 0.09
N ALA A 281 -11.64 -23.39 -0.05
CA ALA A 281 -12.69 -23.44 0.96
C ALA A 281 -12.29 -24.14 2.28
N LYS A 282 -11.19 -24.92 2.30
CA LYS A 282 -10.73 -25.62 3.51
C LYS A 282 -9.95 -24.70 4.44
N ILE A 283 -8.99 -23.96 3.87
CA ILE A 283 -8.12 -23.06 4.65
C ILE A 283 -8.77 -21.67 4.78
N LYS A 284 -9.62 -21.27 3.83
CA LYS A 284 -10.35 -19.99 3.80
C LYS A 284 -9.43 -18.76 3.80
N SER A 285 -8.19 -18.91 3.32
CA SER A 285 -7.28 -17.78 3.09
C SER A 285 -7.80 -16.84 2.01
N LYS A 286 -7.39 -15.58 2.06
CA LYS A 286 -7.81 -14.52 1.13
C LYS A 286 -6.60 -13.83 0.50
N VAL A 287 -6.70 -13.48 -0.77
CA VAL A 287 -5.77 -12.62 -1.47
C VAL A 287 -6.55 -11.45 -2.04
N VAL A 288 -6.20 -10.23 -1.64
CA VAL A 288 -6.74 -8.98 -2.19
C VAL A 288 -5.62 -8.25 -2.88
N PHE A 289 -5.86 -7.76 -4.09
CA PHE A 289 -4.85 -6.98 -4.77
C PHE A 289 -5.43 -5.75 -5.45
N THR A 290 -4.59 -4.73 -5.63
CA THR A 290 -4.92 -3.53 -6.40
C THR A 290 -4.20 -3.52 -7.74
N THR A 291 -4.84 -3.01 -8.78
CA THR A 291 -4.22 -2.86 -10.12
C THR A 291 -4.83 -1.67 -10.88
N ARG A 292 -4.12 -1.17 -11.89
CA ARG A 292 -4.65 -0.16 -12.81
C ARG A 292 -5.49 -0.77 -13.93
N SER A 293 -5.31 -2.06 -14.22
CA SER A 293 -5.86 -2.72 -15.40
C SER A 293 -6.85 -3.81 -15.03
N GLN A 294 -8.06 -3.69 -15.55
CA GLN A 294 -9.07 -4.75 -15.44
C GLN A 294 -8.58 -6.07 -16.04
N ALA A 295 -7.82 -6.01 -17.15
CA ALA A 295 -7.28 -7.19 -17.82
C ALA A 295 -6.27 -7.95 -16.94
N VAL A 296 -5.45 -7.23 -16.16
CA VAL A 296 -4.56 -7.86 -15.16
C VAL A 296 -5.38 -8.58 -14.11
N SER A 297 -6.45 -7.95 -13.62
CA SER A 297 -7.35 -8.54 -12.63
C SER A 297 -7.98 -9.86 -13.11
N SER A 298 -8.43 -9.89 -14.38
CA SER A 298 -8.96 -11.10 -15.01
C SER A 298 -7.91 -12.19 -15.20
N ARG A 299 -6.68 -11.83 -15.60
CA ARG A 299 -5.58 -12.78 -15.81
C ARG A 299 -5.03 -13.37 -14.51
N MET A 300 -5.13 -12.63 -13.41
CA MET A 300 -4.86 -13.11 -12.04
C MET A 300 -5.97 -14.03 -11.49
N LEU A 301 -7.01 -14.32 -12.30
CA LEU A 301 -8.13 -15.20 -11.96
C LEU A 301 -8.88 -14.74 -10.69
N ALA A 302 -9.02 -13.43 -10.51
CA ALA A 302 -9.84 -12.88 -9.42
C ALA A 302 -11.30 -13.32 -9.56
N GLN A 303 -11.84 -13.91 -8.49
CA GLN A 303 -13.21 -14.41 -8.44
C GLN A 303 -14.22 -13.27 -8.29
N LYS A 304 -13.85 -12.21 -7.57
CA LYS A 304 -14.60 -10.95 -7.52
C LYS A 304 -13.71 -9.78 -7.89
N ASN A 305 -14.29 -8.85 -8.64
CA ASN A 305 -13.62 -7.65 -9.12
C ASN A 305 -14.41 -6.41 -8.71
N PHE A 306 -13.74 -5.45 -8.09
CA PHE A 306 -14.32 -4.17 -7.68
C PHE A 306 -13.65 -3.03 -8.46
N LYS A 307 -14.44 -2.24 -9.16
CA LYS A 307 -13.96 -1.06 -9.87
C LYS A 307 -13.97 0.14 -8.92
N ALA A 308 -12.80 0.64 -8.54
CA ALA A 308 -12.68 1.89 -7.82
C ALA A 308 -13.03 3.06 -8.75
N GLU A 309 -14.09 3.79 -8.41
CA GLU A 309 -14.61 4.91 -9.18
C GLU A 309 -14.21 6.25 -8.55
N CYS A 310 -14.25 7.32 -9.35
CA CYS A 310 -14.07 8.67 -8.84
C CYS A 310 -15.17 9.01 -7.82
N LEU A 311 -14.87 9.95 -6.94
CA LEU A 311 -15.82 10.43 -5.94
C LEU A 311 -17.00 11.13 -6.62
N GLY A 312 -18.19 10.92 -6.04
CA GLY A 312 -19.35 11.75 -6.32
C GLY A 312 -19.10 13.20 -5.88
N TRP A 313 -19.95 14.11 -6.36
CA TRP A 313 -19.79 15.55 -6.08
C TRP A 313 -19.73 15.85 -4.58
N ASN A 314 -20.60 15.25 -3.77
CA ASN A 314 -20.67 15.53 -2.34
C ASN A 314 -19.37 15.12 -1.63
N GLU A 315 -18.90 13.90 -1.88
CA GLU A 315 -17.66 13.37 -1.29
C GLU A 315 -16.42 14.10 -1.79
N ALA A 316 -16.40 14.45 -3.08
CA ALA A 316 -15.33 15.23 -3.69
C ALA A 316 -15.26 16.65 -3.09
N TRP A 317 -16.40 17.29 -2.90
CA TRP A 317 -16.49 18.61 -2.29
C TRP A 317 -16.08 18.57 -0.82
N ASP A 318 -16.55 17.60 -0.04
CA ASP A 318 -16.16 17.45 1.36
C ASP A 318 -14.65 17.25 1.49
N LEU A 319 -14.04 16.38 0.65
CA LEU A 319 -12.59 16.20 0.60
C LEU A 319 -11.84 17.49 0.23
N PHE A 320 -12.35 18.24 -0.75
CA PHE A 320 -11.77 19.52 -1.17
C PHE A 320 -11.79 20.54 -0.02
N GLN A 321 -12.92 20.67 0.67
CA GLN A 321 -13.08 21.58 1.81
C GLN A 321 -12.15 21.22 2.98
N MET A 322 -12.03 19.92 3.30
CA MET A 322 -11.08 19.43 4.30
C MET A 322 -9.64 19.79 3.95
N THR A 323 -9.31 19.78 2.67
CA THR A 323 -7.95 20.02 2.18
C THR A 323 -7.59 21.50 2.13
N VAL A 324 -8.48 22.35 1.60
CA VAL A 324 -8.27 23.81 1.50
C VAL A 324 -8.33 24.48 2.87
N GLY A 325 -9.22 24.00 3.75
CA GLY A 325 -9.48 24.59 5.05
C GLY A 325 -10.51 25.73 5.00
N LYS A 326 -11.24 25.90 6.11
CA LYS A 326 -12.35 26.87 6.22
C LYS A 326 -11.88 28.33 6.13
N GLU A 327 -10.65 28.63 6.55
CA GLU A 327 -10.10 29.99 6.56
C GLU A 327 -9.99 30.57 5.14
N ALA A 328 -9.36 29.83 4.22
CA ALA A 328 -9.24 30.26 2.82
C ALA A 328 -10.60 30.35 2.12
N LEU A 329 -11.49 29.36 2.34
CA LEU A 329 -12.83 29.35 1.73
C LEU A 329 -13.71 30.54 2.16
N ASN A 330 -13.56 31.00 3.40
CA ASN A 330 -14.35 32.10 3.97
C ASN A 330 -13.67 33.46 3.83
N SER A 331 -12.49 33.53 3.20
CA SER A 331 -11.73 34.78 3.08
C SER A 331 -12.40 35.83 2.20
N HIS A 332 -13.25 35.42 1.25
CA HIS A 332 -13.97 36.33 0.37
C HIS A 332 -15.26 35.70 -0.17
N HIS A 333 -16.32 36.50 -0.36
CA HIS A 333 -17.64 36.00 -0.79
C HIS A 333 -17.63 35.24 -2.14
N GLN A 334 -16.73 35.62 -3.07
CA GLN A 334 -16.56 34.95 -4.36
C GLN A 334 -15.73 33.67 -4.31
N ILE A 335 -14.92 33.45 -3.25
CA ILE A 335 -14.00 32.30 -3.21
C ILE A 335 -14.78 30.99 -3.13
N LEU A 336 -15.89 30.93 -2.40
CA LEU A 336 -16.66 29.69 -2.27
C LEU A 336 -17.15 29.17 -3.62
N GLU A 337 -17.65 30.06 -4.49
CA GLU A 337 -18.10 29.70 -5.83
C GLU A 337 -16.93 29.27 -6.73
N LEU A 338 -15.81 30.03 -6.70
CA LEU A 338 -14.62 29.69 -7.48
C LEU A 338 -14.00 28.37 -7.01
N ALA A 339 -13.97 28.11 -5.72
CA ALA A 339 -13.51 26.87 -5.11
C ALA A 339 -14.35 25.68 -5.57
N ALA A 340 -15.69 25.83 -5.62
CA ALA A 340 -16.57 24.80 -6.14
C ALA A 340 -16.29 24.49 -7.61
N ARG A 341 -16.07 25.53 -8.43
CA ARG A 341 -15.70 25.35 -9.84
C ARG A 341 -14.35 24.65 -9.99
N VAL A 342 -13.35 25.03 -9.21
CA VAL A 342 -12.03 24.37 -9.19
C VAL A 342 -12.16 22.90 -8.79
N ALA A 343 -12.96 22.59 -7.76
CA ALA A 343 -13.23 21.21 -7.34
C ALA A 343 -13.94 20.40 -8.44
N LEU A 344 -14.86 21.02 -9.18
CA LEU A 344 -15.55 20.39 -10.30
C LEU A 344 -14.57 20.01 -11.44
N GLU A 345 -13.62 20.89 -11.76
CA GLU A 345 -12.57 20.59 -12.77
C GLU A 345 -11.66 19.43 -12.34
N CYS A 346 -11.65 19.05 -11.05
CA CYS A 346 -10.90 17.88 -10.57
C CYS A 346 -11.59 16.54 -10.94
N LYS A 347 -12.80 16.58 -11.52
CA LYS A 347 -13.57 15.42 -12.01
C LYS A 347 -13.68 14.26 -11.01
N GLY A 348 -13.79 14.59 -9.72
CA GLY A 348 -13.96 13.61 -8.64
C GLY A 348 -12.72 12.78 -8.30
N LEU A 349 -11.53 13.06 -8.87
CA LEU A 349 -10.34 12.26 -8.61
C LEU A 349 -9.67 12.67 -7.27
N PRO A 350 -9.61 11.79 -6.23
CA PRO A 350 -9.12 12.16 -4.90
C PRO A 350 -7.71 12.75 -4.87
N LEU A 351 -6.78 12.21 -5.68
CA LEU A 351 -5.40 12.70 -5.74
C LEU A 351 -5.35 14.14 -6.28
N THR A 352 -6.07 14.42 -7.36
CA THR A 352 -6.17 15.75 -7.97
C THR A 352 -6.83 16.74 -7.03
N ILE A 353 -7.95 16.35 -6.41
CA ILE A 353 -8.67 17.16 -5.40
C ILE A 353 -7.74 17.52 -4.25
N SER A 354 -7.01 16.55 -3.72
CA SER A 354 -6.10 16.76 -2.59
C SER A 354 -4.91 17.64 -2.98
N SER A 355 -4.33 17.44 -4.16
CA SER A 355 -3.18 18.21 -4.63
C SER A 355 -3.56 19.67 -4.89
N ILE A 356 -4.66 19.91 -5.60
CA ILE A 356 -5.15 21.26 -5.90
C ILE A 356 -5.64 21.92 -4.62
N GLY A 357 -6.39 21.21 -3.78
CA GLY A 357 -6.85 21.74 -2.50
C GLY A 357 -5.70 22.20 -1.61
N GLN A 358 -4.59 21.44 -1.53
CA GLN A 358 -3.38 21.85 -0.80
C GLN A 358 -2.72 23.07 -1.42
N THR A 359 -2.67 23.15 -2.75
CA THR A 359 -2.12 24.31 -3.47
C THR A 359 -2.93 25.58 -3.22
N MET A 360 -4.25 25.43 -3.08
CA MET A 360 -5.18 26.51 -2.82
C MET A 360 -5.31 26.85 -1.32
N ALA A 361 -4.72 26.05 -0.43
CA ALA A 361 -4.71 26.34 0.99
C ALA A 361 -3.96 27.66 1.26
N GLY A 362 -4.60 28.57 2.01
CA GLY A 362 -4.06 29.91 2.30
C GLY A 362 -4.17 30.93 1.16
N LYS A 363 -4.82 30.59 0.04
CA LYS A 363 -5.11 31.50 -1.07
C LYS A 363 -6.36 32.32 -0.79
N ASN A 364 -6.18 33.60 -0.47
CA ASN A 364 -7.24 34.45 0.05
C ASN A 364 -7.76 35.47 -0.98
N ALA A 365 -7.19 35.52 -2.19
CA ALA A 365 -7.59 36.47 -3.22
C ALA A 365 -8.32 35.79 -4.40
N PRO A 366 -9.51 36.26 -4.83
CA PRO A 366 -10.28 35.63 -5.92
C PRO A 366 -9.55 35.47 -7.27
N HIS A 367 -8.56 36.33 -7.56
CA HIS A 367 -7.80 36.22 -8.81
C HIS A 367 -6.92 34.95 -8.85
N GLU A 368 -6.36 34.54 -7.70
CA GLU A 368 -5.54 33.32 -7.59
C GLU A 368 -6.37 32.06 -7.92
N TRP A 369 -7.64 32.04 -7.49
CA TRP A 369 -8.59 30.98 -7.79
C TRP A 369 -9.01 30.96 -9.27
N ASN A 370 -9.21 32.14 -9.87
CA ASN A 370 -9.49 32.24 -11.30
C ASN A 370 -8.32 31.78 -12.16
N ASP A 371 -7.08 32.11 -11.76
CA ASP A 371 -5.90 31.71 -12.50
C ASP A 371 -5.67 30.20 -12.39
N ALA A 372 -5.88 29.59 -11.22
CA ALA A 372 -5.91 28.14 -11.07
C ALA A 372 -6.95 27.49 -11.99
N LEU A 373 -8.18 28.02 -12.04
CA LEU A 373 -9.24 27.51 -12.91
C LEU A 373 -8.87 27.57 -14.39
N LYS A 374 -8.26 28.67 -14.85
CA LYS A 374 -7.77 28.80 -16.24
C LYS A 374 -6.71 27.76 -16.56
N LEU A 375 -5.77 27.51 -15.65
CA LEU A 375 -4.69 26.53 -15.82
C LEU A 375 -5.23 25.10 -15.90
N LEU A 376 -6.21 24.75 -15.06
CA LEU A 376 -6.85 23.44 -15.08
C LEU A 376 -7.59 23.18 -16.39
N ARG A 377 -8.31 24.18 -16.90
CA ARG A 377 -9.01 24.09 -18.19
C ARG A 377 -8.04 23.97 -19.37
N LYS A 378 -6.90 24.65 -19.29
CA LYS A 378 -5.86 24.57 -20.32
C LYS A 378 -5.21 23.19 -20.35
N SER A 379 -4.80 22.65 -19.21
CA SER A 379 -4.19 21.30 -19.11
C SER A 379 -5.15 20.19 -19.53
N ALA A 380 -6.43 20.27 -19.16
CA ALA A 380 -7.45 19.34 -19.61
C ALA A 380 -7.63 19.31 -21.15
N SER A 381 -7.31 20.41 -21.83
CA SER A 381 -7.37 20.50 -23.30
C SER A 381 -6.10 19.99 -24.01
N GLU A 382 -5.01 19.79 -23.26
CA GLU A 382 -3.70 19.37 -23.76
C GLU A 382 -3.40 17.88 -23.46
N GLU A 383 -4.03 17.26 -22.46
CA GLU A 383 -3.71 15.88 -22.00
C GLU A 383 -4.45 14.71 -22.68
N GLU A 384 -5.44 14.95 -23.55
CA GLU A 384 -6.14 13.85 -24.22
C GLU A 384 -5.64 13.62 -25.66
N GLU A 385 -4.47 13.00 -25.81
CA GLU A 385 -4.01 12.51 -27.11
C GLU A 385 -4.93 11.39 -27.61
N ALA A 386 -5.56 11.60 -28.76
CA ALA A 386 -6.39 10.61 -29.40
C ALA A 386 -5.54 9.44 -29.90
N ILE A 387 -6.01 8.20 -29.69
CA ILE A 387 -5.30 7.00 -30.15
C ILE A 387 -5.38 6.96 -31.68
N SER A 388 -4.24 6.85 -32.34
CA SER A 388 -4.17 6.69 -33.81
C SER A 388 -4.30 5.21 -34.18
N VAL A 389 -5.20 4.90 -35.12
CA VAL A 389 -5.42 3.54 -35.64
C VAL A 389 -5.38 3.57 -37.17
N GLY A 390 -4.63 2.64 -37.77
CA GLY A 390 -4.28 2.64 -39.19
C GLY A 390 -2.89 3.27 -39.42
N PRO A 391 -2.61 3.83 -40.61
CA PRO A 391 -3.48 3.92 -41.76
C PRO A 391 -3.59 2.58 -42.51
N TRP A 392 -4.74 2.32 -43.11
CA TRP A 392 -4.98 1.22 -44.05
C TRP A 392 -4.76 1.71 -45.48
N GLY A 393 -4.01 0.93 -46.26
CA GLY A 393 -3.42 1.38 -47.53
C GLY A 393 -1.90 1.50 -47.43
N GLU A 394 -1.24 1.58 -48.58
CA GLU A 394 0.22 1.71 -48.69
C GLU A 394 0.57 2.72 -49.81
N GLY A 395 1.77 3.30 -49.75
CA GLY A 395 2.37 3.96 -50.91
C GLY A 395 2.61 5.48 -50.83
N VAL A 396 2.85 6.03 -52.03
CA VAL A 396 3.38 7.36 -52.33
C VAL A 396 2.29 8.43 -52.17
N GLY A 397 2.63 9.58 -51.58
CA GLY A 397 1.70 10.70 -51.37
C GLY A 397 2.10 11.58 -50.19
N THR A 398 1.50 12.77 -50.08
CA THR A 398 1.73 13.68 -48.95
C THR A 398 0.95 13.21 -47.72
N TYR A 399 1.63 13.14 -46.58
CA TYR A 399 0.98 12.86 -45.31
C TYR A 399 0.09 14.03 -44.90
N TRP A 400 -1.09 13.69 -44.38
CA TRP A 400 -2.00 14.65 -43.78
C TRP A 400 -2.56 14.06 -42.49
N SER A 401 -2.86 14.93 -41.54
CA SER A 401 -3.44 14.57 -40.26
C SER A 401 -4.38 15.67 -39.80
N HIS A 402 -5.55 15.25 -39.33
CA HIS A 402 -6.55 16.11 -38.75
C HIS A 402 -7.10 15.46 -37.49
N ASN A 403 -6.75 16.02 -36.35
CA ASN A 403 -7.32 15.69 -35.05
C ASN A 403 -8.23 16.86 -34.62
N ALA A 404 -9.53 16.63 -34.54
CA ALA A 404 -10.48 17.66 -34.13
C ALA A 404 -10.49 17.81 -32.60
N LYS A 405 -10.68 19.03 -32.08
CA LYS A 405 -10.88 19.21 -30.63
C LYS A 405 -12.31 18.87 -30.19
N GLY A 406 -13.27 18.84 -31.12
CA GLY A 406 -14.68 18.48 -30.89
C GLY A 406 -15.20 17.47 -31.93
N GLY A 407 -16.52 17.35 -32.06
CA GLY A 407 -17.14 16.44 -33.01
C GLY A 407 -17.02 16.85 -34.48
N ILE A 408 -17.01 15.86 -35.35
CA ILE A 408 -17.12 16.04 -36.81
C ILE A 408 -18.60 16.27 -37.14
N THR A 409 -18.91 17.37 -37.84
CA THR A 409 -20.30 17.76 -38.17
C THR A 409 -20.67 17.46 -39.61
N GLN A 410 -19.69 17.44 -40.52
CA GLN A 410 -19.88 17.06 -41.91
C GLN A 410 -18.67 16.27 -42.43
N ILE A 411 -18.94 15.20 -43.17
CA ILE A 411 -17.96 14.48 -43.97
C ILE A 411 -18.41 14.50 -45.42
N THR A 412 -17.54 14.91 -46.34
CA THR A 412 -17.78 14.79 -47.77
C THR A 412 -16.79 13.82 -48.38
N ILE A 413 -17.29 12.81 -49.09
CA ILE A 413 -16.46 11.81 -49.77
C ILE A 413 -16.70 11.96 -51.27
N SER A 414 -15.62 12.14 -52.03
CA SER A 414 -15.69 12.04 -53.48
C SER A 414 -15.09 10.72 -53.95
N HIS A 415 -15.83 10.05 -54.82
CA HIS A 415 -15.56 8.68 -55.21
C HIS A 415 -15.99 8.38 -56.65
N GLY A 416 -15.47 7.27 -57.16
CA GLY A 416 -15.82 6.66 -58.44
C GLY A 416 -15.44 5.18 -58.40
N SER A 417 -14.40 4.80 -59.16
CA SER A 417 -13.81 3.47 -59.04
C SER A 417 -12.90 3.28 -57.81
N GLY A 418 -12.63 4.37 -57.08
CA GLY A 418 -11.93 4.39 -55.80
C GLY A 418 -12.30 5.66 -55.02
N ILE A 419 -11.62 5.93 -53.91
CA ILE A 419 -11.80 7.17 -53.13
C ILE A 419 -10.81 8.22 -53.61
N ASP A 420 -11.31 9.33 -54.13
CA ASP A 420 -10.51 10.43 -54.67
C ASP A 420 -10.11 11.41 -53.57
N TYR A 421 -11.08 11.87 -52.78
CA TYR A 421 -10.84 12.73 -51.62
C TYR A 421 -11.88 12.58 -50.52
N ILE A 422 -11.49 12.99 -49.32
CA ILE A 422 -12.37 13.20 -48.17
C ILE A 422 -12.23 14.63 -47.66
N SER A 423 -13.33 15.28 -47.29
CA SER A 423 -13.31 16.56 -46.58
C SER A 423 -14.11 16.46 -45.29
N PHE A 424 -13.67 17.24 -44.30
CA PHE A 424 -14.31 17.30 -42.98
C PHE A 424 -14.63 18.75 -42.64
N LYS A 425 -15.78 18.95 -42.01
CA LYS A 425 -16.04 20.14 -41.19
C LYS A 425 -16.18 19.72 -39.75
N THR A 426 -15.56 20.48 -38.87
CA THR A 426 -15.65 20.27 -37.42
C THR A 426 -16.28 21.49 -36.79
N HIS A 427 -16.75 21.33 -35.55
CA HIS A 427 -17.34 22.45 -34.81
C HIS A 427 -16.34 23.59 -34.59
N ASP A 428 -15.05 23.27 -34.45
CA ASP A 428 -13.97 24.19 -34.07
C ASP A 428 -13.15 24.74 -35.26
N LYS A 429 -13.30 24.19 -36.48
CA LYS A 429 -12.52 24.59 -37.68
C LYS A 429 -13.35 24.55 -38.96
N GLY A 430 -12.91 25.33 -39.96
CA GLY A 430 -13.49 25.34 -41.31
C GLY A 430 -13.25 24.05 -42.09
N GLU A 431 -13.77 23.99 -43.33
CA GLU A 431 -13.66 22.80 -44.17
C GLU A 431 -12.21 22.49 -44.56
N MET A 432 -11.80 21.24 -44.36
CA MET A 432 -10.48 20.75 -44.74
C MET A 432 -10.62 19.59 -45.72
N LYS A 433 -9.96 19.67 -46.88
CA LYS A 433 -10.05 18.70 -47.98
C LYS A 433 -8.72 17.96 -48.16
N PHE A 434 -8.77 16.63 -48.23
CA PHE A 434 -7.61 15.76 -48.37
C PHE A 434 -7.84 14.73 -49.49
N GLY A 435 -7.01 14.76 -50.54
CA GLY A 435 -7.18 13.91 -51.72
C GLY A 435 -7.00 14.67 -53.04
N GLY A 436 -7.20 13.97 -54.15
CA GLY A 436 -7.07 14.53 -55.49
C GLY A 436 -8.34 15.27 -55.95
N PRO A 437 -8.28 15.94 -57.12
CA PRO A 437 -9.41 16.66 -57.69
C PRO A 437 -10.42 15.74 -58.43
N GLY A 438 -10.18 14.42 -58.44
CA GLY A 438 -10.99 13.43 -59.15
C GLY A 438 -12.32 13.11 -58.46
N GLY A 439 -12.96 12.05 -58.95
CA GLY A 439 -14.26 11.56 -58.49
C GLY A 439 -15.41 11.95 -59.42
N VAL A 440 -16.30 10.99 -59.67
CA VAL A 440 -17.51 11.19 -60.51
C VAL A 440 -18.73 11.44 -59.63
N HIS A 441 -18.66 10.99 -58.38
CA HIS A 441 -19.71 11.12 -57.38
C HIS A 441 -19.16 11.84 -56.14
N THR A 442 -20.04 12.58 -55.47
CA THR A 442 -19.75 13.23 -54.20
C THR A 442 -20.90 12.94 -53.25
N SER A 443 -20.57 12.46 -52.05
CA SER A 443 -21.54 12.08 -51.02
C SER A 443 -21.22 12.81 -49.72
N SER A 444 -22.23 13.46 -49.15
CA SER A 444 -22.12 14.20 -47.89
C SER A 444 -22.83 13.47 -46.76
N ILE A 445 -22.17 13.35 -45.62
CA ILE A 445 -22.68 12.81 -44.37
C ILE A 445 -22.74 13.97 -43.40
N TYR A 446 -23.89 14.16 -42.75
CA TYR A 446 -24.10 15.17 -41.73
C TYR A 446 -24.29 14.47 -40.40
N CYS A 447 -23.47 14.85 -39.42
CA CYS A 447 -23.52 14.32 -38.07
C CYS A 447 -24.05 15.42 -37.14
N ASP A 448 -25.19 15.14 -36.52
CA ASP A 448 -25.83 15.99 -35.52
C ASP A 448 -25.10 15.88 -34.17
N TRP A 449 -23.87 16.40 -34.10
CA TRP A 449 -23.06 16.40 -32.88
C TRP A 449 -23.75 17.22 -31.77
N PRO A 450 -23.81 16.75 -30.50
CA PRO A 450 -23.20 15.53 -29.95
C PRO A 450 -24.08 14.27 -30.00
N HIS A 451 -25.29 14.35 -30.54
CA HIS A 451 -26.25 13.24 -30.52
C HIS A 451 -25.98 12.17 -31.60
N GLU A 452 -25.32 12.54 -32.70
CA GLU A 452 -24.88 11.64 -33.76
C GLU A 452 -23.38 11.79 -34.00
N TYR A 453 -22.65 10.68 -33.87
CA TYR A 453 -21.18 10.64 -33.97
C TYR A 453 -20.70 9.31 -34.54
N LEU A 454 -19.49 9.32 -35.11
CA LEU A 454 -18.88 8.16 -35.75
C LEU A 454 -18.35 7.16 -34.73
N THR A 455 -18.75 5.90 -34.89
CA THR A 455 -18.37 4.78 -34.01
C THR A 455 -17.48 3.76 -34.72
N SER A 456 -17.60 3.65 -36.04
CA SER A 456 -16.87 2.65 -36.82
C SER A 456 -16.54 3.12 -38.24
N ILE A 457 -15.47 2.56 -38.79
CA ILE A 457 -15.05 2.70 -40.18
C ILE A 457 -14.73 1.32 -40.75
N SER A 458 -15.12 1.06 -41.99
CA SER A 458 -14.64 -0.10 -42.75
C SER A 458 -14.47 0.26 -44.23
N GLY A 459 -13.79 -0.61 -44.98
CA GLY A 459 -13.53 -0.36 -46.38
C GLY A 459 -12.59 -1.39 -46.99
N THR A 460 -12.14 -1.10 -48.20
CA THR A 460 -11.12 -1.89 -48.91
C THR A 460 -10.04 -0.97 -49.45
N TYR A 461 -8.82 -1.48 -49.60
CA TYR A 461 -7.74 -0.82 -50.33
C TYR A 461 -7.03 -1.81 -51.25
N GLY A 462 -6.51 -1.35 -52.38
CA GLY A 462 -5.88 -2.23 -53.35
C GLY A 462 -5.28 -1.48 -54.54
N THR A 463 -4.66 -2.24 -55.43
CA THR A 463 -3.99 -1.72 -56.64
C THR A 463 -5.03 -1.22 -57.66
N PHE A 464 -4.96 0.07 -58.01
CA PHE A 464 -5.88 0.66 -59.00
C PHE A 464 -5.47 0.31 -60.43
N HIS A 465 -6.23 -0.57 -61.11
CA HIS A 465 -5.87 -1.10 -62.43
C HIS A 465 -6.20 -0.14 -63.59
N HIS A 466 -5.25 0.70 -63.99
CA HIS A 466 -5.19 1.22 -65.35
C HIS A 466 -3.94 0.66 -66.04
N MET A 467 -4.13 -0.45 -66.76
CA MET A 467 -3.17 -1.17 -67.61
C MET A 467 -1.96 -1.84 -66.90
N ASN A 468 -1.83 -3.16 -67.12
CA ASN A 468 -0.65 -3.99 -66.83
C ASN A 468 -0.25 -4.24 -65.36
N GLY A 469 -1.15 -4.04 -64.38
CA GLY A 469 -0.91 -4.47 -63.00
C GLY A 469 0.10 -3.63 -62.20
N GLN A 470 0.48 -2.45 -62.69
CA GLN A 470 1.42 -1.52 -62.04
C GLN A 470 0.75 -0.21 -61.60
N GLY A 471 -0.39 -0.31 -60.90
CA GLY A 471 -1.13 0.86 -60.40
C GLY A 471 -0.73 1.26 -58.98
N PRO A 472 -1.01 2.51 -58.55
CA PRO A 472 -0.85 2.88 -57.14
C PRO A 472 -1.85 2.11 -56.26
N ILE A 473 -1.46 1.84 -55.01
CA ILE A 473 -2.38 1.37 -53.98
C ILE A 473 -3.22 2.56 -53.53
N VAL A 474 -4.54 2.37 -53.56
CA VAL A 474 -5.54 3.38 -53.18
C VAL A 474 -6.58 2.77 -52.27
N VAL A 475 -7.25 3.61 -51.49
CA VAL A 475 -8.48 3.24 -50.79
C VAL A 475 -9.58 3.12 -51.86
N THR A 476 -10.11 1.92 -52.01
CA THR A 476 -11.04 1.56 -53.09
C THR A 476 -12.49 1.69 -52.64
N SER A 477 -12.76 1.42 -51.36
CA SER A 477 -14.06 1.68 -50.76
C SER A 477 -14.00 2.19 -49.32
N LEU A 478 -15.05 2.90 -48.91
CA LEU A 478 -15.26 3.36 -47.54
C LEU A 478 -16.71 3.21 -47.09
N ARG A 479 -16.88 2.79 -45.85
CA ARG A 479 -18.14 2.72 -45.12
C ARG A 479 -17.93 3.33 -43.74
N LEU A 480 -18.81 4.23 -43.36
CA LEU A 480 -18.76 4.95 -42.09
C LEU A 480 -20.04 4.69 -41.31
N ILE A 481 -19.91 4.34 -40.04
CA ILE A 481 -21.05 4.03 -39.17
C ILE A 481 -21.07 5.04 -38.03
N THR A 482 -22.22 5.69 -37.86
CA THR A 482 -22.53 6.50 -36.68
C THR A 482 -23.27 5.66 -35.65
N ASN A 483 -23.43 6.19 -34.44
CA ASN A 483 -24.30 5.61 -33.42
C ASN A 483 -25.79 5.53 -33.83
N LYS A 484 -26.19 6.14 -34.96
CA LYS A 484 -27.58 6.13 -35.46
C LYS A 484 -27.75 5.46 -36.82
N LYS A 485 -26.78 5.59 -37.72
CA LYS A 485 -26.91 5.29 -39.15
C LYS A 485 -25.62 4.72 -39.73
N GLU A 486 -25.79 4.04 -40.84
CA GLU A 486 -24.70 3.52 -41.66
C GLU A 486 -24.65 4.26 -43.00
N HIS A 487 -23.44 4.59 -43.45
CA HIS A 487 -23.18 5.37 -44.66
C HIS A 487 -22.19 4.64 -45.57
N GLY A 488 -22.53 4.54 -46.86
CA GLY A 488 -21.72 3.85 -47.87
C GLY A 488 -22.31 2.50 -48.29
N PRO A 489 -21.53 1.64 -48.98
CA PRO A 489 -20.13 1.85 -49.31
C PRO A 489 -19.99 2.94 -50.39
N PHE A 490 -18.98 3.77 -50.25
CA PHE A 490 -18.53 4.73 -51.27
C PHE A 490 -17.38 4.09 -52.03
N GLY A 491 -17.30 4.30 -53.35
CA GLY A 491 -16.33 3.60 -54.21
C GLY A 491 -16.70 2.15 -54.53
N LEU A 492 -15.71 1.34 -54.90
CA LEU A 492 -15.88 -0.07 -55.28
C LEU A 492 -15.18 -0.98 -54.27
N GLU A 493 -15.92 -1.94 -53.72
CA GLU A 493 -15.39 -2.91 -52.74
C GLU A 493 -14.51 -3.97 -53.42
N PHE A 494 -13.20 -3.69 -53.55
CA PHE A 494 -12.21 -4.65 -54.05
C PHE A 494 -10.83 -4.42 -53.41
N GLY A 495 -10.05 -5.50 -53.28
CA GLY A 495 -8.75 -5.47 -52.61
C GLY A 495 -8.82 -5.99 -51.17
N THR A 496 -7.90 -5.52 -50.32
CA THR A 496 -7.76 -5.95 -48.93
C THR A 496 -8.76 -5.21 -48.05
N PRO A 497 -9.64 -5.91 -47.30
CA PRO A 497 -10.59 -5.26 -46.41
C PRO A 497 -9.92 -4.75 -45.13
N PHE A 498 -10.48 -3.66 -44.58
CA PHE A 498 -10.17 -3.17 -43.25
C PHE A 498 -11.45 -2.78 -42.52
N SER A 499 -11.41 -2.87 -41.20
CA SER A 499 -12.51 -2.47 -40.35
C SER A 499 -12.02 -2.13 -38.95
N LEU A 500 -12.58 -1.08 -38.37
CA LEU A 500 -12.47 -0.72 -36.98
C LEU A 500 -13.86 -0.39 -36.47
N GLY A 501 -14.35 -1.15 -35.50
CA GLY A 501 -15.55 -0.85 -34.73
C GLY A 501 -15.24 -0.81 -33.26
N MET A 502 -15.77 0.19 -32.55
CA MET A 502 -15.50 0.39 -31.13
C MET A 502 -16.78 0.49 -30.32
N ASN A 503 -16.87 -0.30 -29.26
CA ASN A 503 -17.93 -0.15 -28.26
C ASN A 503 -17.56 1.00 -27.31
N GLY A 504 -18.32 2.10 -27.36
CA GLY A 504 -18.13 3.27 -26.48
C GLY A 504 -16.98 4.20 -26.86
N GLY A 505 -16.42 4.04 -28.07
CA GLY A 505 -15.42 4.95 -28.66
C GLY A 505 -16.03 5.87 -29.72
N VAL A 506 -15.35 6.99 -29.97
CA VAL A 506 -15.71 7.99 -30.99
C VAL A 506 -14.51 8.22 -31.89
N ILE A 507 -14.76 8.26 -33.20
CA ILE A 507 -13.77 8.73 -34.17
C ILE A 507 -13.81 10.26 -34.18
N VAL A 508 -12.72 10.88 -33.71
CA VAL A 508 -12.58 12.34 -33.55
C VAL A 508 -11.69 12.98 -34.61
N GLY A 509 -11.10 12.18 -35.49
CA GLY A 509 -10.22 12.69 -36.52
C GLY A 509 -9.76 11.61 -37.47
N PHE A 510 -9.06 12.04 -38.51
CA PHE A 510 -8.55 11.20 -39.57
C PHE A 510 -7.11 11.59 -39.89
N HIS A 511 -6.32 10.61 -40.29
CA HIS A 511 -4.99 10.83 -40.84
C HIS A 511 -4.79 9.93 -42.05
N GLY A 512 -3.80 10.20 -42.88
CA GLY A 512 -3.60 9.39 -44.07
C GLY A 512 -2.54 9.93 -45.00
N ARG A 513 -2.58 9.40 -46.22
CA ARG A 513 -1.73 9.82 -47.34
C ARG A 513 -2.57 9.98 -48.58
N SER A 514 -2.31 11.04 -49.33
CA SER A 514 -3.00 11.29 -50.59
C SER A 514 -2.07 11.85 -51.66
N ALA A 515 -2.43 11.56 -52.92
CA ALA A 515 -1.84 12.11 -54.12
C ALA A 515 -2.98 12.41 -55.12
N GLN A 516 -2.98 11.78 -56.30
CA GLN A 516 -4.12 11.84 -57.23
C GLN A 516 -5.38 11.15 -56.67
N PHE A 517 -5.21 10.18 -55.78
CA PHE A 517 -6.27 9.46 -55.07
C PHE A 517 -5.98 9.44 -53.57
N MET A 518 -6.90 8.90 -52.78
CA MET A 518 -6.65 8.56 -51.39
C MET A 518 -5.80 7.29 -51.33
N ASN A 519 -4.55 7.38 -50.86
CA ASN A 519 -3.62 6.24 -50.83
C ASN A 519 -3.70 5.44 -49.54
N ALA A 520 -3.89 6.13 -48.41
CA ALA A 520 -4.05 5.47 -47.13
C ALA A 520 -4.92 6.32 -46.19
N ILE A 521 -5.69 5.67 -45.32
CA ILE A 521 -6.58 6.32 -44.35
C ILE A 521 -6.51 5.64 -42.99
N GLY A 522 -6.44 6.43 -41.93
CA GLY A 522 -6.51 6.02 -40.54
C GLY A 522 -7.35 7.02 -39.76
N VAL A 523 -7.61 6.68 -38.50
CA VAL A 523 -8.52 7.43 -37.63
C VAL A 523 -7.89 7.71 -36.28
N TYR A 524 -8.26 8.85 -35.71
CA TYR A 524 -8.03 9.18 -34.31
C TYR A 524 -9.27 8.82 -33.50
N VAL A 525 -9.09 8.07 -32.43
CA VAL A 525 -10.19 7.58 -31.57
C VAL A 525 -10.01 8.01 -30.13
N LYS A 526 -11.13 8.32 -29.48
CA LYS A 526 -11.22 8.62 -28.04
C LYS A 526 -12.38 7.85 -27.41
N PRO A 527 -12.31 7.50 -26.11
CA PRO A 527 -13.50 7.09 -25.37
C PRO A 527 -14.56 8.21 -25.41
N PHE A 528 -15.84 7.90 -25.61
CA PHE A 528 -16.93 8.91 -25.63
C PHE A 528 -16.93 9.76 -24.36
N ASN A 529 -16.65 9.15 -23.20
CA ASN A 529 -16.62 9.80 -21.89
C ASN A 529 -15.46 10.80 -21.71
N CYS A 530 -14.49 10.83 -22.63
CA CYS A 530 -13.40 11.80 -22.62
C CYS A 530 -13.76 13.08 -23.40
N LEU A 531 -14.83 13.08 -24.22
CA LEU A 531 -15.19 14.26 -24.99
C LEU A 531 -15.90 15.27 -24.10
N SER A 532 -15.30 16.46 -23.96
CA SER A 532 -15.94 17.61 -23.31
C SER A 532 -17.21 17.97 -24.09
N MET A 533 -18.37 17.63 -23.54
CA MET A 533 -19.68 18.10 -24.00
C MET A 533 -19.88 19.56 -23.57
N ASP A 534 -19.11 20.48 -24.13
CA ASP A 534 -19.46 21.90 -24.08
C ASP A 534 -20.19 22.26 -25.37
N ASP A 535 -21.52 22.11 -25.30
CA ASP A 535 -22.56 23.02 -25.82
C ASP A 535 -23.93 22.31 -25.86
N GLY A 536 -24.46 22.05 -24.67
CA GLY A 536 -25.82 21.62 -24.38
C GLY A 536 -26.05 21.82 -22.88
N PRO A 537 -27.28 22.14 -22.40
CA PRO A 537 -27.48 22.61 -21.03
C PRO A 537 -27.10 21.51 -20.05
N GLY A 538 -25.87 21.61 -19.53
CA GLY A 538 -25.31 20.70 -18.56
C GLY A 538 -26.10 20.83 -17.26
N VAL A 539 -26.96 19.84 -17.02
CA VAL A 539 -27.50 19.53 -15.70
C VAL A 539 -26.29 19.35 -14.78
N GLY A 540 -26.02 20.31 -13.90
CA GLY A 540 -24.92 20.20 -12.96
C GLY A 540 -24.47 21.51 -12.31
N ILE A 541 -24.21 22.58 -13.08
CA ILE A 541 -23.70 23.83 -12.47
C ILE A 541 -24.81 24.53 -11.68
N GLU A 542 -26.02 24.64 -12.24
CA GLU A 542 -27.15 25.25 -11.52
C GLU A 542 -27.59 24.42 -10.32
N GLU A 543 -27.66 23.09 -10.42
CA GLU A 543 -27.98 22.20 -9.29
C GLU A 543 -26.89 22.23 -8.20
N THR A 544 -25.61 22.33 -8.60
CA THR A 544 -24.48 22.47 -7.67
C THR A 544 -24.49 23.84 -6.97
N LEU A 545 -24.76 24.92 -7.72
CA LEU A 545 -24.93 26.25 -7.16
C LEU A 545 -26.16 26.31 -6.24
N GLN A 546 -27.26 25.65 -6.60
CA GLN A 546 -28.44 25.51 -5.74
C GLN A 546 -28.14 24.71 -4.46
N TYR A 547 -27.35 23.62 -4.54
CA TYR A 547 -26.90 22.87 -3.38
C TYR A 547 -26.03 23.73 -2.45
N ILE A 548 -25.08 24.48 -3.00
CA ILE A 548 -24.21 25.39 -2.22
C ILE A 548 -25.05 26.51 -1.59
N GLN A 549 -25.96 27.13 -2.35
CA GLN A 549 -26.86 28.18 -1.86
C GLN A 549 -27.79 27.67 -0.74
N SER A 550 -28.33 26.46 -0.89
CA SER A 550 -29.18 25.80 0.11
C SER A 550 -28.42 25.44 1.39
N LYS A 551 -27.19 24.93 1.27
CA LYS A 551 -26.38 24.48 2.41
C LYS A 551 -25.70 25.64 3.16
N TRP A 552 -25.43 26.78 2.50
CA TRP A 552 -24.67 27.90 3.06
C TRP A 552 -25.45 29.22 3.19
N GLY A 553 -26.75 29.23 2.88
CA GLY A 553 -27.62 30.40 3.13
C GLY A 553 -27.22 31.67 2.35
N MET A 554 -26.56 31.52 1.20
CA MET A 554 -26.19 32.65 0.35
C MET A 554 -27.41 33.10 -0.46
N THR A 555 -28.14 34.11 0.03
CA THR A 555 -29.09 34.88 -0.78
C THR A 555 -28.35 35.84 -1.70
N LYS A 556 -28.87 36.00 -2.93
CA LYS A 556 -28.35 36.89 -3.98
C LYS A 556 -28.02 38.31 -3.49
#